data_AF-W5SPN3-F1
#
_entry.id   AF-W5SPN3-F1
#
_cell.length_a   1.000
_cell.length_b   1.000
_cell.length_c   1.000
_cell.angle_alpha   90.00
_cell.angle_beta   90.00
_cell.angle_gamma   90.00
#
_symmetry.space_group_name_H-M   'P 1'
#
loop_
_entity.id
_entity.type
_entity.pdbx_description
1 polymer ?
#
loop_
_entity_poly.entity_id
_entity_poly.type
_entity_poly.pdbx_seq_one_letter_code
_entity_poly.pdbx_strand_id
1 'polypeptide(L)' 'MAKDGKFAAKAEEKSVHAVNGAVASAVNKVLSTLTIAIRNRVDEGLREINKVLGEIKQGEGSVAKINE' A
#
# COMPACT_ATOMS: atom_id res chain seq x y z
N MET A 1 6.93 -11.38 10.31
CA MET A 1 6.72 -11.44 11.77
C MET A 1 6.08 -12.78 12.07
N ALA A 2 6.64 -13.57 12.98
CA ALA A 2 6.10 -14.87 13.33
C ALA A 2 5.50 -14.81 14.74
N LYS A 3 4.38 -15.51 14.97
CA LYS A 3 3.64 -15.50 16.25
C LYS A 3 4.55 -15.79 17.45
N ASP A 4 5.41 -16.80 17.32
CA ASP A 4 6.30 -17.25 18.40
C ASP A 4 7.78 -16.97 18.09
N GLY A 5 8.06 -16.05 17.15
CA GLY A 5 9.43 -15.67 16.78
C GLY A 5 10.12 -14.92 17.91
N LYS A 6 11.31 -15.38 18.30
CA LYS A 6 12.11 -14.80 19.39
C LYS A 6 13.57 -14.63 18.98
N PHE A 7 14.22 -13.63 19.53
CA PHE A 7 15.65 -13.41 19.36
C PHE A 7 16.39 -13.93 20.60
N ALA A 8 17.44 -14.70 20.39
CA ALA A 8 18.34 -15.09 21.46
C ALA A 8 19.39 -13.99 21.67
N ALA A 9 19.51 -13.50 22.90
CA ALA A 9 20.51 -12.53 23.32
C ALA A 9 20.83 -12.71 24.81
N LYS A 10 21.91 -12.10 25.28
CA LYS A 10 22.17 -12.00 26.72
C LYS A 10 21.07 -11.17 27.39
N ALA A 11 20.67 -11.55 28.60
CA ALA A 11 19.66 -10.86 29.39
C ALA A 11 20.24 -9.61 30.07
N GLU A 12 20.62 -8.64 29.24
CA GLU A 12 21.18 -7.35 29.65
C GLU A 12 20.47 -6.21 28.91
N GLU A 13 20.34 -5.05 29.56
CA GLU A 13 19.57 -3.91 29.06
C GLU A 13 19.99 -3.47 27.65
N LYS A 14 21.31 -3.37 27.40
CA LYS A 14 21.86 -2.98 26.10
C LYS A 14 21.44 -3.93 24.98
N SER A 15 21.47 -5.24 25.25
CA SER A 15 21.08 -6.27 24.27
C SER A 15 19.59 -6.18 23.94
N VAL A 16 18.74 -5.93 24.95
CA VAL A 16 17.29 -5.76 24.75
C VAL A 16 16.99 -4.57 23.84
N HIS A 17 17.61 -3.40 24.10
CA HIS A 17 17.38 -2.21 23.27
C HIS A 17 17.88 -2.37 21.83
N ALA A 18 19.05 -2.99 21.64
CA ALA A 18 19.59 -3.23 20.31
C ALA A 18 18.69 -4.15 19.48
N VAL A 19 18.22 -5.26 20.06
CA VAL A 19 17.30 -6.19 19.39
C VAL A 19 15.97 -5.49 19.07
N ASN A 20 15.36 -4.81 20.04
CA ASN A 20 14.07 -4.15 19.84
C ASN A 20 14.15 -3.06 18.78
N GLY A 21 15.22 -2.25 18.76
CA GLY A 21 15.43 -1.22 17.75
C GLY A 21 15.59 -1.81 16.35
N ALA A 22 16.39 -2.87 16.21
CA ALA A 22 16.58 -3.55 14.93
C ALA A 22 15.28 -4.15 14.38
N VAL A 23 14.52 -4.85 15.24
CA VAL A 23 13.26 -5.49 14.86
C VAL A 23 12.20 -4.44 14.50
N ALA A 24 12.03 -3.40 15.32
CA ALA A 24 11.09 -2.33 15.03
C ALA A 24 11.42 -1.63 13.70
N SER A 25 12.69 -1.33 13.45
CA SER A 25 13.12 -0.72 12.18
C SER A 25 12.82 -1.60 10.98
N ALA A 26 13.16 -2.89 11.06
CA ALA A 26 12.93 -3.84 9.98
C ALA A 26 11.43 -4.02 9.67
N VAL A 27 10.61 -4.22 10.69
CA VAL A 27 9.16 -4.39 10.56
C VAL A 27 8.53 -3.13 9.97
N ASN A 28 8.88 -1.95 10.49
CA ASN A 28 8.34 -0.69 9.99
C ASN A 28 8.70 -0.44 8.53
N LYS A 29 9.94 -0.74 8.12
CA LYS A 29 10.36 -0.62 6.71
C LYS A 29 9.54 -1.53 5.79
N VAL A 30 9.42 -2.82 6.14
CA VAL A 30 8.68 -3.80 5.32
C VAL A 30 7.20 -3.39 5.18
N LEU A 31 6.54 -3.06 6.30
CA LEU A 31 5.13 -2.69 6.28
C LEU A 31 4.89 -1.38 5.52
N SER A 32 5.79 -0.40 5.68
CA SER A 32 5.69 0.88 4.96
C SER A 32 5.82 0.69 3.46
N THR A 33 6.81 -0.09 3.01
CA THR A 33 6.99 -0.42 1.59
C THR A 33 5.77 -1.16 1.03
N LEU A 34 5.26 -2.17 1.74
CA LEU A 34 4.07 -2.91 1.32
C LEU A 34 2.85 -2.00 1.21
N THR A 35 2.65 -1.12 2.19
CA THR A 35 1.55 -0.15 2.18
C THR A 35 1.64 0.82 1.00
N ILE A 36 2.84 1.29 0.66
CA ILE A 36 3.06 2.14 -0.52
C ILE A 36 2.75 1.36 -1.80
N ALA A 37 3.26 0.14 -1.94
CA ALA A 37 3.03 -0.69 -3.12
C ALA A 37 1.54 -0.96 -3.35
N ILE A 38 0.80 -1.30 -2.29
CA ILE A 38 -0.66 -1.50 -2.36
C ILE A 38 -1.36 -0.21 -2.78
N ARG A 39 -1.01 0.94 -2.17
CA ARG A 39 -1.62 2.23 -2.53
C ARG A 39 -1.38 2.59 -3.99
N ASN A 40 -0.16 2.41 -4.50
CA ASN A 40 0.14 2.69 -5.90
C ASN A 40 -0.67 1.79 -6.83
N ARG A 41 -0.81 0.49 -6.51
CA ARG A 41 -1.62 -0.42 -7.31
C ARG A 41 -3.11 -0.07 -7.31
N VAL A 42 -3.64 0.33 -6.15
CA VAL A 42 -5.02 0.79 -6.03
C VAL A 42 -5.24 2.09 -6.81
N ASP A 43 -4.31 3.04 -6.72
CA ASP A 43 -4.36 4.31 -7.44
C ASP A 43 -4.37 4.11 -8.97
N GLU A 44 -3.51 3.24 -9.49
CA GLU A 44 -3.52 2.84 -10.90
C GLU A 44 -4.91 2.34 -11.34
N GLY A 45 -5.49 1.40 -10.59
CA GLY A 45 -6.80 0.84 -10.89
C GLY A 45 -7.92 1.89 -10.83
N LEU A 46 -7.90 2.77 -9.83
CA LEU A 46 -8.88 3.86 -9.72
C LEU A 46 -8.75 4.87 -10.86
N ARG A 47 -7.54 5.13 -11.35
CA ARG A 47 -7.29 6.01 -12.49
C ARG A 47 -7.85 5.42 -13.79
N GLU A 48 -7.70 4.11 -13.99
CA GLU A 48 -8.30 3.40 -15.12
C GLU A 48 -9.83 3.46 -15.09
N ILE A 49 -10.44 3.21 -13.93
CA ILE A 49 -11.91 3.33 -13.75
C ILE A 49 -12.37 4.75 -14.08
N ASN A 50 -11.67 5.77 -13.58
CA ASN A 50 -12.01 7.17 -13.87
C ASN A 50 -11.93 7.50 -15.37
N LYS A 51 -10.94 6.96 -16.09
CA LYS A 51 -10.81 7.16 -17.54
C LYS A 51 -12.01 6.57 -18.28
N VAL A 52 -12.35 5.30 -18.01
CA VAL A 52 -13.50 4.62 -18.64
C VAL A 52 -14.80 5.36 -18.34
N LEU A 53 -15.01 5.80 -17.10
CA LEU A 53 -16.19 6.57 -16.73
C LEU A 53 -16.26 7.91 -17.47
N GLY A 54 -15.12 8.58 -17.69
CA GLY A 54 -15.04 9.80 -18.48
C GLY A 54 -15.43 9.59 -19.94
N GLU A 55 -14.95 8.51 -20.56
CA GLU A 55 -15.29 8.14 -21.94
C GLU A 55 -16.79 7.85 -22.10
N ILE A 56 -17.40 7.10 -21.17
CA ILE A 56 -18.85 6.83 -21.18
C ILE A 56 -19.65 8.13 -21.11
N LYS A 57 -19.33 9.02 -20.17
CA LYS A 57 -20.01 10.32 -20.03
C LYS A 57 -19.93 11.17 -21.30
N GLN A 58 -18.79 11.15 -21.99
CA GLN A 58 -18.63 11.87 -23.26
C GLN A 58 -19.46 11.23 -24.38
N GLY A 59 -19.46 9.90 -24.48
CA GLY A 59 -20.24 9.15 -25.47
C GLY A 59 -21.74 9.37 -25.33
N GLU A 60 -22.28 9.39 -24.10
CA GLU A 60 -23.69 9.70 -23.82
C GLU A 60 -24.09 11.09 -24.34
N GLY A 61 -23.25 12.10 -24.13
CA GLY A 61 -23.48 13.45 -24.64
C GLY A 61 -23.37 13.57 -26.16
N SER A 62 -22.51 12.78 -26.79
CA SER A 62 -22.40 12.71 -28.26
C SER A 62 -23.64 12.07 -28.87
N VAL A 63 -24.12 10.93 -28.34
CA VAL A 63 -25.31 10.24 -28.86
C VAL A 63 -26.58 11.07 -28.70
N ALA A 64 -26.69 11.87 -27.63
CA ALA A 64 -27.81 12.80 -27.48
C ALA A 64 -27.84 13.89 -28.58
N LYS A 65 -26.66 14.36 -29.04
CA LYS A 65 -26.56 15.45 -30.03
C LYS A 65 -26.70 15.01 -31.50
N ILE A 66 -26.48 13.73 -31.82
CA ILE A 66 -26.71 13.22 -33.19
C ILE A 66 -28.17 12.83 -33.44
N ASN A 67 -29.00 12.75 -32.40
CA ASN A 67 -30.41 12.35 -32.50
C ASN A 67 -31.39 13.55 -32.38
N GLU A 68 -30.89 14.79 -32.42
CA GLU A 68 -31.68 16.04 -32.43
C GLU A 68 -31.51 16.76 -33.78
#